data_AF-A0A502EB38-F1
#
_entry.id   AF-A0A502EB38-F1
#
_cell.length_a   1.000
_cell.length_b   1.000
_cell.length_c   1.000
_cell.angle_alpha   90.00
_cell.angle_beta   90.00
_cell.angle_gamma   90.00
#
_symmetry.space_group_name_H-M   'P 1'
#
loop_
_entity.id
_entity.type
_entity.pdbx_description
1 polymer ?
#
loop_
_entity_poly.entity_id
_entity_poly.type
_entity_poly.pdbx_seq_one_letter_code
_entity_poly.pdbx_strand_id
1 'polypeptide(L)'
;MVSSSDSRSSTAKRTATGRMDSARMFVATRNAAVIGYFSLTMGSVRRVQAPAKLVRGMPAHPVGMVLLARLAVERSQQGTGVGASLLAEALRRAVAAGEVASARLIVVDAINEGAAAFYEKYGFVRAPENRLRYYRRMKDVRASLD
;
A
#
# COMPACT_ATOMS: atom_id res chain seq x y z
N MET A 1 6.41 -10.86 44.56
CA MET A 1 6.55 -9.41 44.26
C MET A 1 6.24 -9.22 42.78
N VAL A 2 5.32 -8.29 42.50
CA VAL A 2 4.53 -8.15 41.28
C VAL A 2 5.25 -7.25 40.25
N SER A 3 5.07 -7.60 38.97
CA SER A 3 5.08 -6.77 37.74
C SER A 3 6.33 -5.99 37.33
N SER A 4 6.75 -6.20 36.07
CA SER A 4 6.41 -5.33 34.91
C SER A 4 7.32 -5.73 33.73
N SER A 5 6.78 -6.34 32.69
CA SER A 5 6.35 -5.68 31.44
C SER A 5 7.37 -5.91 30.31
N ASP A 6 7.21 -7.03 29.62
CA ASP A 6 7.80 -7.18 28.28
C ASP A 6 6.71 -7.60 27.29
N SER A 7 5.90 -6.61 26.90
CA SER A 7 4.85 -6.73 25.89
C SER A 7 5.40 -6.36 24.51
N ARG A 8 6.41 -7.10 24.03
CA ARG A 8 6.96 -6.91 22.68
C ARG A 8 7.23 -8.23 21.98
N SER A 9 6.19 -9.04 21.75
CA SER A 9 6.24 -10.03 20.67
C SER A 9 4.86 -10.50 20.25
N SER A 10 4.51 -10.21 18.99
CA SER A 10 4.04 -11.18 17.99
C SER A 10 3.10 -10.53 16.97
N THR A 11 3.66 -10.04 15.86
CA THR A 11 2.87 -9.86 14.63
C THR A 11 3.20 -11.04 13.72
N ALA A 12 2.48 -12.15 13.89
CA ALA A 12 2.50 -13.23 12.93
C ALA A 12 1.84 -12.74 11.63
N LYS A 13 2.65 -12.34 10.64
CA LYS A 13 2.17 -11.91 9.32
C LYS A 13 1.80 -13.16 8.51
N ARG A 14 0.50 -13.48 8.41
CA ARG A 14 0.03 -14.54 7.52
C ARG A 14 -0.07 -13.99 6.09
N THR A 15 0.58 -14.67 5.16
CA THR A 15 0.46 -14.41 3.73
C THR A 15 -0.52 -15.42 3.15
N ALA A 16 -1.53 -14.96 2.43
CA ALA A 16 -2.45 -15.81 1.68
C ALA A 16 -2.41 -15.38 0.22
N THR A 17 -2.32 -16.33 -0.69
CA THR A 17 -2.39 -16.05 -2.13
C THR A 17 -3.82 -16.31 -2.60
N GLY A 18 -4.38 -15.42 -3.41
CA GLY A 18 -5.71 -15.62 -3.98
C GLY A 18 -5.74 -16.88 -4.86
N ARG A 19 -6.91 -17.50 -5.02
CA ARG A 19 -7.11 -18.78 -5.76
C ARG A 19 -6.60 -18.76 -7.23
N MET A 20 -6.30 -17.59 -7.78
CA MET A 20 -5.80 -17.39 -9.15
C MET A 20 -4.42 -16.71 -9.19
N ASP A 21 -3.71 -16.62 -8.05
CA ASP A 21 -2.43 -15.92 -7.91
C ASP A 21 -2.43 -14.46 -8.40
N SER A 22 -3.60 -13.87 -8.56
CA SER A 22 -3.80 -12.54 -9.14
C SER A 22 -3.44 -11.40 -8.17
N ALA A 23 -3.38 -11.70 -6.87
CA ALA A 23 -2.93 -10.79 -5.83
C ALA A 23 -2.38 -11.57 -4.64
N ARG A 24 -1.41 -10.97 -3.95
CA ARG A 24 -0.88 -11.48 -2.69
C ARG A 24 -1.49 -10.71 -1.52
N MET A 25 -2.11 -11.41 -0.59
CA MET A 25 -2.79 -10.84 0.56
C MET A 25 -1.95 -11.02 1.83
N PHE A 26 -1.91 -9.99 2.66
CA PHE A 26 -1.20 -9.96 3.92
C PHE A 26 -2.17 -9.58 5.03
N VAL A 27 -2.13 -10.33 6.13
CA VAL A 27 -3.05 -10.18 7.24
C VAL A 27 -2.29 -9.80 8.50
N ALA A 28 -2.77 -8.79 9.21
CA ALA A 28 -2.30 -8.45 10.55
C ALA A 28 -3.21 -9.10 11.59
N THR A 29 -2.59 -9.71 12.59
CA THR A 29 -3.29 -10.36 13.70
C THR A 29 -2.85 -9.80 15.04
N ARG A 30 -3.76 -9.75 16.01
CA ARG A 30 -3.47 -9.50 17.43
C ARG A 30 -4.20 -10.57 18.24
N ASN A 31 -3.49 -11.28 19.11
CA ASN A 31 -4.05 -12.39 19.90
C ASN A 31 -4.82 -13.40 19.02
N ALA A 32 -4.22 -13.81 17.89
CA ALA A 32 -4.81 -14.65 16.85
C ALA A 32 -6.05 -14.09 16.11
N ALA A 33 -6.61 -12.95 16.52
CA ALA A 33 -7.70 -12.29 15.81
C ALA A 33 -7.18 -11.41 14.66
N VAL A 34 -7.85 -11.43 13.51
CA VAL A 34 -7.53 -10.57 12.37
C VAL A 34 -7.99 -9.13 12.64
N ILE A 35 -7.04 -8.19 12.63
CA ILE A 35 -7.31 -6.77 12.89
C ILE A 35 -7.24 -5.89 11.63
N GLY A 36 -6.80 -6.46 10.51
CA GLY A 36 -6.77 -5.79 9.22
C GLY A 36 -5.94 -6.56 8.20
N TYR A 37 -6.00 -6.10 6.95
CA TYR A 37 -5.31 -6.74 5.84
C TYR A 37 -5.02 -5.73 4.73
N PHE A 38 -4.11 -6.13 3.84
CA PHE A 38 -3.93 -5.47 2.55
C PHE A 38 -3.59 -6.49 1.46
N SER A 39 -3.71 -6.09 0.20
CA SER A 39 -3.29 -6.91 -0.93
C SER A 39 -2.52 -6.11 -1.97
N LEU A 40 -1.51 -6.74 -2.56
CA LEU A 40 -0.68 -6.16 -3.60
C LEU A 40 -0.80 -6.99 -4.89
N THR A 41 -0.80 -6.31 -6.02
CA THR A 41 -0.69 -6.93 -7.35
C THR A 41 0.18 -6.08 -8.27
N MET A 42 0.72 -6.70 -9.32
CA MET A 42 1.54 -6.01 -10.32
C MET A 42 0.67 -5.50 -11.46
N GLY A 43 1.09 -4.41 -12.10
CA GLY A 43 0.42 -3.92 -13.29
C GLY A 43 1.21 -2.87 -14.04
N SER A 44 0.54 -2.22 -14.99
CA SER A 44 1.10 -1.09 -15.72
C SER A 44 0.05 0.01 -15.89
N VAL A 45 0.52 1.25 -15.99
CA VAL A 45 -0.31 2.42 -16.28
C VAL A 45 0.07 2.93 -17.66
N ARG A 46 -0.92 3.19 -18.52
CA ARG A 46 -0.63 3.91 -19.77
C ARG A 46 -0.10 5.28 -19.42
N ARG A 47 0.98 5.72 -20.07
CA ARG A 47 1.63 7.01 -19.76
C ARG A 47 0.65 8.19 -19.78
N VAL A 48 -0.33 8.18 -20.69
CA VAL A 48 -1.37 9.22 -20.82
C VAL A 48 -2.36 9.27 -19.65
N GLN A 49 -2.43 8.22 -18.85
CA GLN A 49 -3.28 8.12 -17.65
C GLN A 49 -2.49 8.36 -16.36
N ALA A 50 -1.18 8.58 -16.41
CA ALA A 50 -0.40 8.87 -15.22
C ALA A 50 -0.22 10.39 -15.08
N PRO A 51 -0.19 10.96 -13.86
CA PRO A 51 0.09 12.38 -13.68
C PRO A 51 1.44 12.72 -14.31
N ALA A 52 1.46 13.72 -15.18
CA ALA A 52 2.63 14.05 -16.02
C ALA A 52 3.92 14.24 -15.19
N LYS A 53 3.80 14.82 -13.99
CA LYS A 53 4.93 15.03 -13.06
C LYS A 53 5.61 13.72 -12.61
N LEU A 54 4.90 12.59 -12.60
CA LEU A 54 5.43 11.30 -12.14
C LEU A 54 6.13 10.51 -13.25
N VAL A 55 5.73 10.74 -14.50
CA VAL A 55 6.19 10.01 -15.70
C VAL A 55 6.99 10.87 -16.68
N ARG A 56 7.29 12.13 -16.32
CA ARG A 56 8.13 13.03 -17.11
C ARG A 56 9.50 12.39 -17.38
N GLY A 57 9.97 12.53 -18.63
CA GLY A 57 11.27 12.01 -19.09
C GLY A 57 11.27 10.51 -19.42
N MET A 58 10.13 9.82 -19.33
CA MET A 58 10.04 8.41 -19.72
C MET A 58 9.68 8.22 -21.21
N PRO A 59 10.17 7.12 -21.84
CA PRO A 59 9.68 6.64 -23.12
C PRO A 59 8.16 6.42 -23.13
N ALA A 60 7.57 6.31 -24.32
CA ALA A 60 6.11 6.21 -24.50
C ALA A 60 5.48 4.86 -24.07
N HIS A 61 6.25 3.93 -23.48
CA HIS A 61 5.76 2.63 -23.04
C HIS A 61 4.93 2.72 -21.73
N PRO A 62 4.11 1.71 -21.44
CA PRO A 62 3.41 1.61 -20.15
C PRO A 62 4.38 1.66 -18.98
N VAL A 63 3.99 2.36 -17.92
CA VAL A 63 4.81 2.54 -16.72
C VAL A 63 4.48 1.42 -15.73
N GLY A 64 5.48 0.63 -15.35
CA GLY A 64 5.34 -0.44 -14.36
C GLY A 64 4.88 0.09 -13.00
N MET A 65 3.93 -0.62 -12.39
CA MET A 65 3.36 -0.25 -11.10
C MET A 65 3.11 -1.44 -10.18
N VAL A 66 3.05 -1.16 -8.88
CA VAL A 66 2.42 -2.02 -7.87
C VAL A 66 1.09 -1.40 -7.49
N LEU A 67 0.01 -2.17 -7.52
CA LEU A 67 -1.31 -1.75 -7.07
C LEU A 67 -1.56 -2.24 -5.64
N LEU A 68 -1.82 -1.32 -4.72
CA LEU A 68 -2.44 -1.59 -3.43
C LEU A 68 -3.94 -1.79 -3.65
N ALA A 69 -4.31 -3.03 -3.99
CA ALA A 69 -5.67 -3.35 -4.45
C ALA A 69 -6.70 -3.28 -3.32
N ARG A 70 -6.28 -3.56 -2.09
CA ARG A 70 -7.12 -3.48 -0.89
C ARG A 70 -6.27 -3.08 0.30
N LEU A 71 -6.85 -2.28 1.19
CA LEU A 71 -6.38 -2.03 2.55
C LEU A 71 -7.63 -1.84 3.42
N ALA A 72 -7.75 -2.64 4.46
CA ALA A 72 -8.87 -2.54 5.39
C ALA A 72 -8.43 -2.83 6.82
N VAL A 73 -9.09 -2.15 7.75
CA VAL A 73 -8.88 -2.27 9.19
C VAL A 73 -10.21 -2.68 9.82
N GLU A 74 -10.15 -3.62 10.76
CA GLU A 74 -11.30 -4.01 11.56
C GLU A 74 -11.90 -2.77 12.26
N ARG A 75 -13.23 -2.68 12.35
CA ARG A 75 -13.93 -1.44 12.75
C ARG A 75 -13.53 -0.98 14.15
N SER A 76 -13.41 -1.88 15.12
CA SER A 76 -12.99 -1.55 16.49
C SER A 76 -11.53 -1.08 16.57
N GLN A 77 -10.71 -1.38 15.55
CA GLN A 77 -9.31 -0.97 15.47
C GLN A 77 -9.09 0.30 14.63
N GLN A 78 -10.13 0.91 14.06
CA GLN A 78 -9.98 2.17 13.31
C GLN A 78 -9.58 3.32 14.24
N GLY A 79 -8.81 4.28 13.72
CA GLY A 79 -8.29 5.40 14.53
C GLY A 79 -7.13 5.07 15.48
N THR A 80 -6.79 3.79 15.67
CA THR A 80 -5.73 3.34 16.60
C THR A 80 -4.32 3.28 15.97
N GLY A 81 -4.16 3.73 14.72
CA GLY A 81 -2.89 3.65 13.99
C GLY A 81 -2.63 2.32 13.25
N VAL A 82 -3.53 1.34 13.33
CA VAL A 82 -3.41 0.06 12.59
C VAL A 82 -3.36 0.29 11.08
N GLY A 83 -4.21 1.17 10.54
CA GLY A 83 -4.22 1.48 9.09
C GLY A 83 -2.89 2.07 8.60
N ALA A 84 -2.29 2.97 9.39
CA ALA A 84 -0.98 3.53 9.10
C ALA A 84 0.13 2.46 9.09
N SER A 85 0.08 1.54 10.07
CA SER A 85 1.03 0.44 10.19
C SER A 85 0.91 -0.55 9.02
N LEU A 86 -0.32 -0.87 8.62
CA LEU A 86 -0.59 -1.70 7.43
C LEU A 86 -0.10 -1.03 6.15
N LEU A 87 -0.35 0.28 5.99
CA LEU A 87 0.13 1.01 4.83
C LEU A 87 1.67 1.03 4.78
N ALA A 88 2.35 1.31 5.89
CA ALA A 88 3.81 1.29 5.94
C ALA A 88 4.38 -0.09 5.56
N GLU A 89 3.76 -1.17 6.04
CA GLU A 89 4.13 -2.52 5.66
C GLU A 89 3.87 -2.81 4.17
N ALA A 90 2.73 -2.36 3.64
CA ALA A 90 2.41 -2.49 2.22
C ALA A 90 3.42 -1.75 1.35
N LEU A 91 3.82 -0.53 1.75
CA LEU A 91 4.81 0.28 1.06
C LEU A 91 6.19 -0.38 1.02
N ARG A 92 6.67 -0.93 2.15
CA ARG A 92 7.95 -1.69 2.18
C ARG A 92 7.95 -2.85 1.20
N ARG A 93 6.85 -3.62 1.18
CA ARG A 93 6.70 -4.77 0.27
C ARG A 93 6.58 -4.34 -1.19
N ALA A 94 5.88 -3.24 -1.45
CA ALA A 94 5.73 -2.68 -2.78
C ALA A 94 7.07 -2.19 -3.33
N VAL A 95 7.90 -1.56 -2.51
CA VAL A 95 9.29 -1.19 -2.87
C VAL A 95 10.09 -2.45 -3.21
N ALA A 96 10.11 -3.46 -2.34
CA ALA A 96 10.86 -4.69 -2.58
C ALA A 96 10.42 -5.39 -3.87
N ALA A 97 9.12 -5.49 -4.13
CA ALA A 97 8.59 -6.03 -5.38
C ALA A 97 8.97 -5.15 -6.59
N GLY A 98 8.96 -3.83 -6.41
CA GLY A 98 9.30 -2.86 -7.43
C GLY A 98 10.78 -2.86 -7.83
N GLU A 99 11.70 -3.20 -6.93
CA GLU A 99 13.12 -3.39 -7.28
C GLU A 99 13.28 -4.56 -8.26
N VAL A 100 12.63 -5.68 -7.98
CA VAL A 100 12.74 -6.89 -8.80
C VAL A 100 12.03 -6.71 -10.15
N ALA A 101 10.82 -6.16 -10.14
CA ALA A 101 9.97 -6.04 -11.32
C ALA A 101 10.07 -4.68 -12.04
N SER A 102 11.01 -3.82 -11.65
CA SER A 102 11.18 -2.45 -12.19
C SER A 102 9.89 -1.60 -12.16
N ALA A 103 9.21 -1.55 -11.01
CA ALA A 103 8.04 -0.69 -10.82
C ALA A 103 8.45 0.74 -10.45
N ARG A 104 7.85 1.72 -11.13
CA ARG A 104 8.10 3.15 -10.85
C ARG A 104 7.08 3.74 -9.88
N LEU A 105 5.85 3.21 -9.88
CA LEU A 105 4.72 3.76 -9.16
C LEU A 105 4.12 2.73 -8.21
N ILE A 106 3.68 3.19 -7.05
CA ILE A 106 2.61 2.51 -6.32
C ILE A 106 1.29 3.25 -6.58
N VAL A 107 0.23 2.48 -6.78
CA VAL A 107 -1.11 2.99 -7.12
C VAL A 107 -2.12 2.46 -6.13
N VAL A 108 -3.14 3.27 -5.84
CA VAL A 108 -4.32 2.86 -5.08
C VAL A 108 -5.57 3.47 -5.66
N ASP A 109 -6.66 2.71 -5.64
CA ASP A 109 -8.01 3.18 -5.93
C ASP A 109 -8.77 3.31 -4.60
N ALA A 110 -8.98 4.54 -4.15
CA ALA A 110 -9.74 4.83 -2.95
C ALA A 110 -11.22 4.51 -3.17
N ILE A 111 -11.88 3.98 -2.15
CA ILE A 111 -13.31 3.64 -2.23
C ILE A 111 -14.23 4.85 -2.02
N ASN A 112 -13.73 5.91 -1.40
CA ASN A 112 -14.44 7.17 -1.13
C ASN A 112 -13.45 8.30 -0.76
N GLU A 113 -13.94 9.52 -0.62
CA GLU A 113 -13.12 10.71 -0.30
C GLU A 113 -12.49 10.64 1.12
N GLY A 114 -13.08 9.88 2.06
CA GLY A 114 -12.47 9.63 3.37
C GLY A 114 -11.20 8.78 3.28
N ALA A 115 -11.24 7.71 2.47
CA ALA A 115 -10.07 6.91 2.15
C ALA A 115 -9.05 7.69 1.31
N ALA A 116 -9.51 8.55 0.41
CA ALA A 116 -8.65 9.45 -0.35
C ALA A 116 -7.82 10.37 0.56
N ALA A 117 -8.47 11.04 1.52
CA ALA A 117 -7.79 11.90 2.49
C ALA A 117 -6.73 11.13 3.32
N PHE A 118 -7.00 9.87 3.65
CA PHE A 118 -6.01 8.99 4.27
C PHE A 118 -4.77 8.82 3.39
N TYR A 119 -4.92 8.49 2.10
CA TYR A 119 -3.77 8.30 1.21
C TYR A 119 -3.03 9.61 0.89
N GLU A 120 -3.74 10.72 0.73
CA GLU A 120 -3.16 12.05 0.52
C GLU A 120 -2.22 12.44 1.67
N LYS A 121 -2.62 12.16 2.93
CA LYS A 121 -1.77 12.35 4.12
C LYS A 121 -0.43 11.59 4.05
N TYR A 122 -0.39 10.45 3.34
CA TYR A 122 0.83 9.66 3.15
C TYR A 122 1.54 9.95 1.81
N GLY A 123 1.32 11.14 1.25
CA GLY A 123 2.07 11.65 0.10
C GLY A 123 1.67 11.02 -1.24
N PHE A 124 0.51 10.38 -1.30
CA PHE A 124 -0.08 9.99 -2.58
C PHE A 124 -0.69 11.21 -3.26
N VAL A 125 -0.55 11.28 -4.59
CA VAL A 125 -1.09 12.35 -5.42
C VAL A 125 -2.22 11.84 -6.30
N ARG A 126 -3.31 12.62 -6.37
CA ARG A 126 -4.51 12.31 -7.13
C ARG A 126 -4.22 12.23 -8.64
N ALA A 127 -4.88 11.30 -9.30
CA ALA A 127 -4.90 11.18 -10.75
C ALA A 127 -5.70 12.35 -11.39
N PRO A 128 -5.22 12.96 -12.48
CA PRO A 128 -6.01 13.93 -13.23
C PRO A 128 -7.32 13.36 -13.79
N GLU A 129 -7.30 12.10 -14.21
CA GLU A 129 -8.38 11.44 -14.94
C GLU A 129 -9.40 10.72 -14.05
N ASN A 130 -9.07 10.49 -12.78
CA ASN A 130 -9.93 9.77 -11.85
C ASN A 130 -9.77 10.31 -10.43
N ARG A 131 -10.85 10.89 -9.90
CA ARG A 131 -10.87 11.51 -8.58
C ARG A 131 -10.47 10.58 -7.43
N LEU A 132 -10.64 9.27 -7.59
CA LEU A 132 -10.36 8.28 -6.55
C LEU A 132 -9.10 7.45 -6.82
N ARG A 133 -8.40 7.68 -7.93
CA ARG A 133 -7.11 7.03 -8.18
C ARG A 133 -5.96 7.91 -7.69
N TYR A 134 -5.00 7.27 -7.07
CA TYR A 134 -3.87 7.90 -6.43
C TYR A 134 -2.57 7.20 -6.76
N TYR A 135 -1.51 8.00 -6.92
CA TYR A 135 -0.19 7.54 -7.31
C TYR A 135 0.87 8.04 -6.33
N ARG A 136 1.93 7.26 -6.14
CA ARG A 136 3.15 7.73 -5.48
C ARG A 136 4.37 7.11 -6.16
N ARG A 137 5.47 7.86 -6.30
CA ARG A 137 6.69 7.30 -6.90
C ARG A 137 7.37 6.38 -5.89
N MET A 138 7.85 5.23 -6.36
CA MET A 138 8.61 4.29 -5.52
C MET A 138 9.83 4.95 -4.88
N LYS A 139 10.50 5.88 -5.58
CA LYS A 139 11.63 6.63 -5.00
C LYS A 139 11.23 7.50 -3.79
N ASP A 140 10.04 8.11 -3.84
CA ASP A 140 9.55 8.96 -2.76
C ASP A 140 9.01 8.10 -1.60
N VAL A 141 8.58 6.86 -1.90
CA VAL A 141 8.24 5.86 -0.88
C VAL A 141 9.49 5.41 -0.14
N ARG A 142 10.56 5.03 -0.85
CA ARG A 142 11.86 4.63 -0.26
C ARG A 142 12.36 5.68 0.73
N ALA A 143 12.48 6.92 0.26
CA ALA A 143 12.95 8.04 1.07
C ALA A 143 12.08 8.38 2.30
N SER A 144 10.87 7.83 2.42
CA SER A 144 9.99 8.02 3.59
C SER A 144 9.98 6.85 4.56
N LEU A 145 10.63 5.74 4.20
CA LEU A 145 10.73 4.54 5.01
C LEU A 145 12.08 4.44 5.73
N ASP A 146 13.06 5.23 5.29
CA ASP A 146 14.33 5.50 5.94
C ASP A 146 14.14 6.48 7.12
#